data_AF-A0A951YG32-F1
#
_entry.id   AF-A0A951YG32-F1
#
_cell.length_a   1.000
_cell.length_b   1.000
_cell.length_c   1.000
_cell.angle_alpha   90.00
_cell.angle_beta   90.00
_cell.angle_gamma   90.00
#
_symmetry.space_group_name_H-M   'P 1'
#
loop_
_entity.id
_entity.type
_entity.pdbx_description
1 polymer ?
#
loop_
_entity_poly.entity_id
_entity_poly.type
_entity_poly.pdbx_seq_one_letter_code
_entity_poly.pdbx_strand_id
1 'polypeptide(L)'
;RMSEGKDKLDKNHDTFAACVNILKDNGCVLIFSEGVCINEWKLRPLKKGTARLAWMCWAEQGINDLIVQPVGINYHSFTEVPKRVNVLFAPVIDAREYELNNEAAFYKDFNQQLTARLSPLVLEQGHAALSKKKTDYLLKAMLVPPALVGFILHKPLYLLLRKVAWTKTKGTVFFDSVLFAALLLIYPFLVLVVTVTTVLITGNPLYWLLFFLLPFTAWAYRKYKSA
;
A
#
# COMPACT_ATOMS: atom_id res chain seq x y z
N ARG A 1 -27.42 8.96 -7.58
CA ARG A 1 -26.64 8.90 -6.31
C ARG A 1 -27.42 8.10 -5.24
N MET A 2 -27.78 6.86 -5.57
CA MET A 2 -28.49 5.89 -4.73
C MET A 2 -28.13 4.49 -5.25
N SER A 3 -26.97 3.94 -4.89
CA SER A 3 -26.65 2.56 -5.31
C SER A 3 -26.25 1.64 -4.17
N GLU A 4 -25.96 2.13 -2.96
CA GLU A 4 -25.51 1.24 -1.86
C GLU A 4 -25.97 1.64 -0.44
N GLY A 5 -26.83 2.65 -0.30
CA GLY A 5 -26.80 3.51 0.89
C GLY A 5 -27.91 3.40 1.94
N LYS A 6 -28.94 2.56 1.80
CA LYS A 6 -30.02 2.47 2.81
C LYS A 6 -29.87 1.28 3.76
N ASP A 7 -29.52 0.08 3.27
CA ASP A 7 -29.37 -1.13 4.10
C ASP A 7 -28.06 -1.21 4.93
N LYS A 8 -27.17 -0.21 4.82
CA LYS A 8 -25.88 -0.19 5.53
C LYS A 8 -25.75 0.94 6.54
N LEU A 9 -26.82 1.72 6.78
CA LEU A 9 -26.76 2.86 7.70
C LEU A 9 -26.52 2.41 9.14
N ASP A 10 -27.22 1.38 9.61
CA ASP A 10 -27.03 0.82 10.95
C ASP A 10 -25.60 0.28 11.13
N LYS A 11 -25.09 -0.44 10.12
CA LYS A 11 -23.71 -0.95 10.12
C LYS A 11 -22.66 0.17 10.20
N ASN A 12 -22.95 1.36 9.67
CA ASN A 12 -22.03 2.49 9.80
C ASN A 12 -21.97 3.01 11.23
N HIS A 13 -23.12 3.08 11.92
CA HIS A 13 -23.15 3.50 13.33
C HIS A 13 -22.37 2.54 14.23
N ASP A 14 -22.56 1.24 14.04
CA ASP A 14 -21.79 0.21 14.76
C ASP A 14 -20.28 0.34 14.51
N THR A 15 -19.89 0.64 13.26
CA THR A 15 -18.48 0.84 12.90
C THR A 15 -17.89 2.08 13.59
N PHE A 16 -18.61 3.19 13.63
CA PHE A 16 -18.15 4.39 14.35
C PHE A 16 -18.02 4.12 15.86
N ALA A 17 -18.98 3.43 16.47
CA ALA A 17 -18.91 3.05 17.87
C ALA A 17 -17.70 2.16 18.16
N ALA A 18 -17.43 1.17 17.31
CA ALA A 18 -16.24 0.32 17.43
C ALA A 18 -14.93 1.13 17.32
N CYS A 19 -14.85 2.06 16.36
CA CYS A 19 -13.68 2.95 16.24
C CYS A 19 -13.49 3.82 17.49
N VAL A 20 -14.57 4.40 18.03
CA VAL A 20 -14.50 5.18 19.27
C VAL A 20 -13.99 4.34 20.43
N ASN A 21 -14.48 3.11 20.60
CA ASN A 21 -14.01 2.22 21.67
C ASN A 21 -12.52 1.90 21.53
N ILE A 22 -12.04 1.61 20.32
CA ILE A 22 -10.61 1.40 20.06
C ILE A 22 -9.80 2.64 20.47
N LEU A 23 -10.27 3.85 20.12
CA LEU A 23 -9.57 5.09 20.44
C LEU A 23 -9.61 5.42 21.94
N LYS A 24 -10.69 5.08 22.65
CA LYS A 24 -10.76 5.19 24.12
C LYS A 24 -9.74 4.29 24.81
N ASP A 25 -9.46 3.12 24.25
CA ASP A 25 -8.49 2.17 24.77
C ASP A 25 -7.05 2.49 24.32
N ASN A 26 -6.76 3.74 23.94
CA ASN A 26 -5.47 4.20 23.39
C ASN A 26 -5.02 3.44 22.13
N GLY A 27 -5.97 2.86 21.40
CA GLY A 27 -5.74 2.22 20.11
C GLY A 27 -5.57 3.22 18.97
N CYS A 28 -5.39 2.69 17.75
CA CYS A 28 -5.17 3.47 16.55
C CYS A 28 -6.13 3.04 15.43
N VAL A 29 -6.67 4.00 14.70
CA VAL A 29 -7.59 3.77 13.57
C VAL A 29 -7.02 4.44 12.31
N LEU A 30 -6.88 3.66 11.23
CA LEU A 30 -6.49 4.15 9.91
C LEU A 30 -7.73 4.44 9.06
N ILE A 31 -7.84 5.66 8.53
CA ILE A 31 -8.97 6.09 7.70
C ILE A 31 -8.50 6.65 6.36
N PHE A 32 -9.03 6.09 5.27
CA PHE A 32 -8.89 6.67 3.93
C PHE A 32 -10.01 7.69 3.70
N SER A 33 -9.72 8.95 3.99
CA SER A 33 -10.71 10.04 4.03
C SER A 33 -11.43 10.30 2.69
N GLU A 34 -10.91 9.84 1.55
CA GLU A 34 -11.58 9.96 0.24
C GLU A 34 -12.77 9.00 0.06
N GLY A 35 -12.80 7.91 0.82
CA GLY A 35 -13.87 6.90 0.79
C GLY A 35 -13.96 6.08 -0.51
N VAL A 36 -12.96 6.18 -1.39
CA VAL A 36 -12.84 5.38 -2.62
C VAL A 36 -11.36 5.04 -2.85
N CYS A 37 -11.09 3.89 -3.48
CA CYS A 37 -9.74 3.48 -3.85
C CYS A 37 -9.63 3.46 -5.38
N ILE A 38 -8.88 4.40 -5.94
CA ILE A 38 -8.66 4.53 -7.39
C ILE A 38 -7.16 4.75 -7.62
N ASN A 39 -6.63 4.17 -8.69
CA ASN A 39 -5.22 4.28 -9.06
C ASN A 39 -4.95 5.63 -9.76
N GLU A 40 -4.82 6.70 -8.97
CA GLU A 40 -4.45 8.03 -9.44
C GLU A 40 -3.53 8.75 -8.45
N TRP A 41 -2.77 9.72 -8.94
CA TRP A 41 -1.88 10.56 -8.13
C TRP A 41 -2.52 11.90 -7.84
N LYS A 42 -3.75 11.90 -7.33
CA LYS A 42 -4.49 13.13 -7.04
C LYS A 42 -5.26 12.98 -5.75
N LEU A 43 -5.23 14.03 -4.92
CA LEU A 43 -6.07 14.09 -3.74
C LEU A 43 -7.52 14.35 -4.18
N ARG A 44 -8.42 13.42 -3.86
CA ARG A 44 -9.86 13.61 -4.10
C ARG A 44 -10.51 14.41 -2.98
N PRO A 45 -11.70 14.98 -3.23
CA PRO A 45 -12.49 15.59 -2.17
C PRO A 45 -12.77 14.60 -1.04
N LEU A 46 -12.43 15.00 0.19
CA LEU A 46 -12.60 14.18 1.38
C LEU A 46 -14.08 14.01 1.73
N LYS A 47 -14.41 12.86 2.32
CA LYS A 47 -15.72 12.56 2.91
C LYS A 47 -15.76 13.07 4.34
N LYS A 48 -16.99 13.21 4.86
CA LYS A 48 -17.24 13.69 6.22
C LYS A 48 -16.89 12.68 7.33
N GLY A 49 -16.55 11.43 7.00
CA GLY A 49 -16.39 10.35 7.98
C GLY A 49 -15.30 10.61 9.01
N THR A 50 -14.14 11.10 8.58
CA THR A 50 -13.01 11.42 9.47
C THR A 50 -13.35 12.56 10.43
N ALA A 51 -13.96 13.63 9.92
CA ALA A 51 -14.45 14.74 10.73
C ALA A 51 -15.50 14.27 11.75
N ARG A 52 -16.44 13.42 11.33
CA ARG A 52 -17.45 12.84 12.23
C ARG A 52 -16.82 12.04 13.35
N LEU A 53 -15.85 11.18 13.07
CA LEU A 53 -15.19 10.40 14.13
C LEU A 53 -14.42 11.30 15.10
N ALA A 54 -13.71 12.31 14.59
CA ALA A 54 -13.01 13.28 15.43
C ALA A 54 -13.99 14.05 16.35
N TRP A 55 -15.13 14.49 15.81
CA TRP A 55 -16.20 15.13 16.59
C TRP A 55 -16.74 14.22 17.70
N MET A 56 -17.08 12.96 17.36
CA MET A 56 -17.55 12.00 18.35
C MET A 56 -16.51 11.80 19.47
N CYS A 57 -15.23 11.70 19.14
CA CYS A 57 -14.19 11.52 20.14
C CYS A 57 -14.00 12.77 21.02
N TRP A 58 -13.86 13.95 20.41
CA TRP A 58 -13.51 15.18 21.12
C TRP A 58 -14.70 15.83 21.82
N ALA A 59 -15.84 15.99 21.13
CA ALA A 59 -16.99 16.72 21.63
C ALA A 59 -17.95 15.84 22.44
N GLU A 60 -18.22 14.61 21.99
CA GLU A 60 -19.23 13.74 22.63
C GLU A 60 -18.63 12.84 23.71
N GLN A 61 -17.41 12.33 23.51
CA GLN A 61 -16.78 11.35 24.39
C GLN A 61 -15.66 11.93 25.27
N GLY A 62 -15.24 13.18 25.04
CA GLY A 62 -14.23 13.87 25.85
C GLY A 62 -12.80 13.32 25.74
N ILE A 63 -12.47 12.63 24.64
CA ILE A 63 -11.15 12.02 24.39
C ILE A 63 -10.20 13.10 23.84
N ASN A 64 -9.81 14.05 24.69
CA ASN A 64 -9.10 15.27 24.27
C ASN A 64 -7.63 15.05 23.89
N ASP A 65 -7.07 13.89 24.21
CA ASP A 65 -5.71 13.46 23.88
C ASP A 65 -5.59 12.79 22.50
N LEU A 66 -6.73 12.53 21.83
CA LEU A 66 -6.74 12.00 20.47
C LEU A 66 -6.13 13.02 19.50
N ILE A 67 -5.06 12.59 18.83
CA ILE A 67 -4.45 13.32 17.70
C ILE A 67 -4.85 12.70 16.37
N VAL A 68 -5.03 13.54 15.35
CA VAL A 68 -5.21 13.08 13.96
C VAL A 68 -3.93 13.37 13.19
N GLN A 69 -3.22 12.33 12.77
CA GLN A 69 -2.00 12.43 11.97
C GLN A 69 -2.33 12.33 10.47
N PRO A 70 -2.26 13.42 9.68
CA PRO A 70 -2.43 13.33 8.23
C PRO A 70 -1.21 12.66 7.59
N VAL A 71 -1.45 11.64 6.76
CA VAL A 71 -0.40 10.86 6.10
C VAL A 71 -0.66 10.81 4.60
N GLY A 72 0.31 11.25 3.81
CA GLY A 72 0.30 11.12 2.36
C GLY A 72 1.09 9.89 1.91
N ILE A 73 0.48 9.04 1.07
CA ILE A 73 1.12 7.83 0.54
C ILE A 73 1.23 7.98 -0.98
N ASN A 74 2.46 8.04 -1.48
CA ASN A 74 2.74 8.22 -2.90
C ASN A 74 3.38 6.96 -3.49
N TYR A 75 2.70 6.33 -4.43
CA TYR A 75 3.22 5.19 -5.17
C TYR A 75 3.97 5.67 -6.41
N HIS A 76 5.14 5.10 -6.70
CA HIS A 76 5.85 5.37 -7.95
C HIS A 76 5.14 4.84 -9.20
N SER A 77 4.48 3.69 -9.07
CA SER A 77 3.73 3.06 -10.16
C SER A 77 2.66 2.12 -9.60
N PHE A 78 1.49 2.09 -10.24
CA PHE A 78 0.41 1.16 -9.92
C PHE A 78 0.56 -0.22 -10.57
N THR A 79 1.53 -0.42 -11.48
CA THR A 79 1.69 -1.70 -12.18
C THR A 79 3.14 -2.17 -12.33
N GLU A 80 4.12 -1.29 -12.15
CA GLU A 80 5.53 -1.63 -12.33
C GLU A 80 6.21 -2.12 -11.07
N VAL A 81 7.14 -3.06 -11.24
CA VAL A 81 8.01 -3.57 -10.18
C VAL A 81 9.48 -3.28 -10.51
N PRO A 82 10.34 -2.98 -9.52
CA PRO A 82 10.06 -2.86 -8.09
C PRO A 82 9.24 -1.61 -7.76
N LYS A 83 8.36 -1.73 -6.77
CA LYS A 83 7.55 -0.63 -6.26
C LYS A 83 8.39 0.24 -5.34
N ARG A 84 8.14 1.55 -5.40
CA ARG A 84 8.61 2.53 -4.41
C ARG A 84 7.41 3.27 -3.87
N VAL A 85 7.41 3.49 -2.56
CA VAL A 85 6.36 4.21 -1.85
C VAL A 85 7.03 5.25 -0.97
N ASN A 86 6.58 6.49 -1.07
CA ASN A 86 6.94 7.54 -0.12
C ASN A 86 5.76 7.77 0.81
N VAL A 87 6.04 7.67 2.11
CA VAL A 87 5.09 7.99 3.17
C VAL A 87 5.54 9.30 3.78
N LEU A 88 4.69 10.32 3.71
CA LEU A 88 4.94 11.66 4.20
C LEU A 88 3.93 11.99 5.29
N PHE A 89 4.38 12.72 6.31
CA PHE A 89 3.58 13.09 7.47
C PHE A 89 3.47 14.62 7.54
N ALA A 90 2.24 15.13 7.69
CA ALA A 90 2.01 16.56 7.95
C ALA A 90 1.87 16.81 9.48
N PRO A 91 1.85 18.08 9.92
CA PRO A 91 1.56 18.40 11.32
C PRO A 91 0.23 17.80 11.81
N VAL A 92 0.23 17.27 13.03
CA VAL A 92 -0.94 16.65 13.67
C VAL A 92 -2.05 17.66 13.90
N ILE A 93 -3.30 17.23 13.70
CA ILE A 93 -4.50 18.01 14.05
C ILE A 93 -4.90 17.60 15.47
N ASP A 94 -5.04 18.59 16.34
CA ASP A 94 -5.37 18.42 17.76
C ASP A 94 -6.74 19.03 18.11
N ALA A 95 -7.42 18.46 19.10
CA ALA A 95 -8.71 18.98 19.59
C ALA A 95 -8.62 20.46 20.03
N ARG A 96 -7.47 20.88 20.56
CA ARG A 96 -7.21 22.26 21.04
C ARG A 96 -7.24 23.32 19.95
N GLU A 97 -7.20 22.93 18.68
CA GLU A 97 -7.30 23.85 17.54
C GLU A 97 -8.74 24.27 17.24
N TYR A 98 -9.74 23.69 17.92
CA TYR A 98 -11.16 23.86 17.59
C TYR A 98 -12.01 24.31 18.78
N GLU A 99 -13.02 25.12 18.48
CA GLU A 99 -14.15 25.37 19.36
C GLU A 99 -15.28 24.36 19.05
N LEU A 100 -15.51 23.42 19.95
CA LEU A 100 -16.43 22.29 19.77
C LEU A 100 -17.90 22.64 20.07
N ASN A 101 -18.36 23.78 19.55
CA ASN A 101 -19.68 24.34 19.86
C ASN A 101 -20.71 24.12 18.73
N ASN A 102 -20.23 23.93 17.49
CA ASN A 102 -21.08 23.79 16.32
C ASN A 102 -20.55 22.69 15.38
N GLU A 103 -21.29 21.58 15.32
CA GLU A 103 -20.93 20.41 14.53
C GLU A 103 -20.77 20.73 13.03
N ALA A 104 -21.73 21.46 12.45
CA ALA A 104 -21.71 21.75 11.01
C ALA A 104 -20.51 22.63 10.61
N ALA A 105 -20.18 23.62 11.45
CA ALA A 105 -19.01 24.46 11.27
C ALA A 105 -17.72 23.65 11.40
N PHE A 106 -17.61 22.81 12.44
CA PHE A 106 -16.48 21.92 12.67
C PHE A 106 -16.22 21.00 11.47
N TYR A 107 -17.26 20.37 10.91
CA TYR A 107 -17.09 19.43 9.79
C TYR A 107 -16.50 20.08 8.55
N LYS A 108 -16.88 21.34 8.29
CA LYS A 108 -16.36 22.11 7.16
C LYS A 108 -14.91 22.50 7.43
N ASP A 109 -14.63 23.07 8.60
CA ASP A 109 -13.30 23.55 8.96
C ASP A 109 -12.28 22.41 9.07
N PHE A 110 -12.62 21.32 9.77
CA PHE A 110 -11.79 20.14 9.90
C PHE A 110 -11.41 19.55 8.54
N ASN A 111 -12.38 19.38 7.62
CA ASN A 111 -12.08 18.86 6.29
C ASN A 111 -11.23 19.82 5.47
N GLN A 112 -11.43 21.13 5.60
CA GLN A 112 -10.60 22.14 4.94
C GLN A 112 -9.16 22.06 5.45
N GLN A 113 -8.96 22.00 6.77
CA GLN A 113 -7.63 21.86 7.37
C GLN A 113 -6.96 20.54 6.99
N LEU A 114 -7.68 19.42 7.07
CA LEU A 114 -7.17 18.11 6.68
C LEU A 114 -6.77 18.09 5.19
N THR A 115 -7.58 18.68 4.31
CA THR A 115 -7.26 18.81 2.89
C THR A 115 -6.02 19.67 2.67
N ALA A 116 -5.91 20.82 3.36
CA ALA A 116 -4.77 21.71 3.26
C ALA A 116 -3.46 21.03 3.71
N ARG A 117 -3.52 20.17 4.74
CA ARG A 117 -2.37 19.40 5.22
C ARG A 117 -2.01 18.21 4.33
N LEU A 118 -2.99 17.56 3.70
CA LEU A 118 -2.77 16.41 2.80
C LEU A 118 -2.31 16.82 1.40
N SER A 119 -2.84 17.93 0.87
CA SER A 119 -2.54 18.41 -0.49
C SER A 119 -1.04 18.49 -0.81
N PRO A 120 -0.17 19.13 0.01
CA PRO A 120 1.26 19.20 -0.27
C PRO A 120 1.97 17.84 -0.17
N LEU A 121 1.36 16.85 0.48
CA LEU A 121 1.93 15.51 0.58
C LEU A 121 1.63 14.64 -0.64
N VAL A 122 0.65 15.00 -1.49
CA VAL A 122 0.29 14.24 -2.67
C VAL A 122 1.08 14.75 -3.89
N LEU A 123 1.97 13.92 -4.39
CA LEU A 123 2.86 14.26 -5.51
C LEU A 123 2.15 13.97 -6.83
N GLU A 124 1.48 14.97 -7.38
CA GLU A 124 0.69 14.80 -8.62
C GLU A 124 1.53 14.46 -9.86
N GLN A 125 2.85 14.69 -9.82
CA GLN A 125 3.77 14.43 -10.93
C GLN A 125 4.26 12.96 -11.02
N GLY A 126 3.68 12.03 -10.26
CA GLY A 126 3.94 10.59 -10.39
C GLY A 126 5.42 10.17 -10.34
N HIS A 127 5.87 9.44 -11.36
CA HIS A 127 7.13 8.69 -11.44
C HIS A 127 8.41 9.52 -11.19
N ALA A 128 8.46 10.77 -11.65
CA ALA A 128 9.69 11.57 -11.67
C ALA A 128 10.11 12.08 -10.28
N ALA A 129 9.13 12.39 -9.41
CA ALA A 129 9.39 12.92 -8.07
C ALA A 129 9.99 11.87 -7.12
N LEU A 130 9.71 10.58 -7.38
CA LEU A 130 10.10 9.45 -6.53
C LEU A 130 11.37 8.71 -7.02
N SER A 131 11.98 9.15 -8.12
CA SER A 131 13.02 8.38 -8.82
C SER A 131 14.46 8.66 -8.34
N LYS A 132 14.70 9.74 -7.59
CA LYS A 132 16.06 10.18 -7.24
C LYS A 132 16.64 9.40 -6.05
N LYS A 133 17.17 8.19 -6.29
CA LYS A 133 18.12 7.54 -5.38
C LYS A 133 19.52 7.61 -5.97
N LYS A 134 20.53 7.83 -5.12
CA LYS A 134 21.96 7.72 -5.49
C LYS A 134 22.26 6.24 -5.78
N THR A 135 22.59 5.93 -7.03
CA THR A 135 22.97 4.59 -7.47
C THR A 135 24.34 4.21 -6.91
N ASP A 136 24.42 3.07 -6.24
CA ASP A 136 25.69 2.46 -5.88
C ASP A 136 26.19 1.60 -7.04
N TYR A 137 27.14 2.13 -7.80
CA TYR A 137 27.68 1.47 -8.99
C TYR A 137 28.45 0.18 -8.67
N LEU A 138 29.11 0.09 -7.51
CA LEU A 138 29.86 -1.11 -7.12
C LEU A 138 28.92 -2.26 -6.81
N LEU A 139 27.91 -2.01 -5.96
CA LEU A 139 26.89 -2.99 -5.64
C LEU A 139 26.14 -3.43 -6.90
N LYS A 140 25.82 -2.48 -7.78
CA LYS A 140 25.11 -2.78 -9.04
C LYS A 140 25.94 -3.68 -9.95
N ALA A 141 27.24 -3.41 -10.09
CA ALA A 141 28.15 -4.24 -10.89
C ALA A 141 28.26 -5.68 -10.33
N MET A 142 28.41 -5.83 -9.01
CA MET A 142 28.48 -7.15 -8.36
C MET A 142 27.21 -8.00 -8.54
N LEU A 143 26.04 -7.34 -8.63
CA LEU A 143 24.76 -8.03 -8.79
C LEU A 143 24.44 -8.41 -10.24
N VAL A 144 25.19 -7.92 -11.25
CA VAL A 144 24.87 -8.17 -12.67
C VAL A 144 24.80 -9.66 -13.01
N PRO A 145 25.80 -10.51 -12.69
CA PRO A 145 25.75 -11.93 -13.05
C PRO A 145 24.54 -12.67 -12.45
N PRO A 146 24.29 -12.65 -11.12
CA PRO A 146 23.12 -13.33 -10.56
C PRO A 146 21.80 -12.67 -10.96
N ALA A 147 21.76 -11.37 -11.22
CA ALA A 147 20.58 -10.68 -11.73
C ALA A 147 20.21 -11.10 -13.16
N LEU A 148 21.20 -11.33 -14.02
CA LEU A 148 20.97 -11.79 -15.40
C LEU A 148 20.37 -13.21 -15.40
N VAL A 149 20.92 -14.11 -14.59
CA VAL A 149 20.36 -15.45 -14.39
C VAL A 149 18.93 -15.35 -13.84
N GLY A 150 18.72 -14.53 -12.82
CA GLY A 150 17.41 -14.27 -12.24
C GLY A 150 16.40 -13.76 -13.28
N PHE A 151 16.80 -12.80 -14.12
CA PHE A 151 15.97 -12.27 -15.19
C PHE A 151 15.55 -13.34 -16.18
N ILE A 152 16.48 -14.16 -16.67
CA ILE A 152 16.19 -15.18 -17.68
C ILE A 152 15.27 -16.26 -17.09
N LEU A 153 15.59 -16.79 -15.92
CA LEU A 153 14.86 -17.90 -15.31
C LEU A 153 13.44 -17.51 -14.88
N HIS A 154 13.27 -16.30 -14.33
CA HIS A 154 12.00 -15.91 -13.69
C HIS A 154 11.05 -15.15 -14.62
N LYS A 155 11.55 -14.55 -15.70
CA LYS A 155 10.74 -13.73 -16.62
C LYS A 155 9.56 -14.49 -17.23
N PRO A 156 9.68 -15.74 -17.73
CA PRO A 156 8.55 -16.46 -18.33
C PRO A 156 7.40 -16.66 -17.32
N LEU A 157 7.71 -17.16 -16.13
CA LEU A 157 6.74 -17.35 -15.05
C LEU A 157 6.10 -16.01 -14.65
N TYR A 158 6.92 -14.99 -14.45
CA TYR A 158 6.43 -13.66 -14.07
C TYR A 158 5.47 -13.08 -15.13
N LEU A 159 5.81 -13.19 -16.41
CA LEU A 159 4.95 -12.69 -17.50
C LEU A 159 3.63 -13.46 -17.59
N LEU A 160 3.66 -14.78 -17.37
CA LEU A 160 2.46 -15.61 -17.32
C LEU A 160 1.53 -15.16 -16.19
N LEU A 161 2.04 -15.10 -14.96
CA LEU A 161 1.26 -14.70 -13.78
C LEU A 161 0.78 -13.25 -13.88
N ARG A 162 1.60 -12.36 -14.44
CA ARG A 162 1.21 -10.98 -14.74
C ARG A 162 0.04 -10.91 -15.72
N LYS A 163 0.05 -11.73 -16.78
CA LYS A 163 -1.04 -11.79 -17.76
C LYS A 163 -2.34 -12.28 -17.09
N VAL A 164 -2.25 -13.34 -16.28
CA VAL A 164 -3.40 -13.86 -15.53
C VAL A 164 -3.97 -12.81 -14.57
N ALA A 165 -3.11 -12.16 -13.79
CA ALA A 165 -3.51 -11.09 -12.88
C ALA A 165 -4.21 -9.96 -13.66
N TRP A 166 -3.61 -9.48 -14.75
CA TRP A 166 -4.18 -8.42 -15.58
C TRP A 166 -5.56 -8.77 -16.14
N THR A 167 -5.73 -9.98 -16.67
CA THR A 167 -7.00 -10.44 -17.21
C THR A 167 -8.08 -10.53 -16.12
N LYS A 168 -7.73 -10.97 -14.91
CA LYS A 168 -8.68 -11.09 -13.79
C LYS A 168 -9.03 -9.76 -13.13
N THR A 169 -8.13 -8.78 -13.15
CA THR A 169 -8.30 -7.52 -12.41
C THR A 169 -8.53 -6.31 -13.32
N LYS A 170 -8.80 -6.51 -14.62
CA LYS A 170 -9.01 -5.42 -15.58
C LYS A 170 -10.14 -4.51 -15.10
N GLY A 171 -9.86 -3.21 -15.00
CA GLY A 171 -10.82 -2.21 -14.50
C GLY A 171 -10.94 -2.14 -12.97
N THR A 172 -10.08 -2.83 -12.21
CA THR A 172 -10.06 -2.81 -10.74
C THR A 172 -8.69 -2.36 -10.22
N VAL A 173 -8.61 -2.04 -8.93
CA VAL A 173 -7.35 -1.68 -8.25
C VAL A 173 -6.55 -2.89 -7.73
N PHE A 174 -7.08 -4.11 -7.87
CA PHE A 174 -6.53 -5.31 -7.21
C PHE A 174 -5.39 -5.99 -7.96
N PHE A 175 -4.90 -5.41 -9.05
CA PHE A 175 -3.85 -6.02 -9.89
C PHE A 175 -2.63 -6.48 -9.08
N ASP A 176 -2.06 -5.57 -8.27
CA ASP A 176 -0.87 -5.87 -7.48
C ASP A 176 -1.15 -6.95 -6.41
N SER A 177 -2.31 -6.90 -5.75
CA SER A 177 -2.70 -7.88 -4.73
C SER A 177 -2.84 -9.28 -5.32
N VAL A 178 -3.49 -9.40 -6.48
CA VAL A 178 -3.66 -10.70 -7.17
C VAL A 178 -2.33 -11.22 -7.67
N LEU A 179 -1.50 -10.37 -8.27
CA LEU A 179 -0.15 -10.77 -8.72
C LEU A 179 0.72 -11.22 -7.55
N PHE A 180 0.69 -10.48 -6.44
CA PHE A 180 1.42 -10.83 -5.22
C PHE A 180 0.96 -12.17 -4.66
N ALA A 181 -0.34 -12.38 -4.49
CA ALA A 181 -0.89 -13.63 -3.98
C ALA A 181 -0.54 -14.82 -4.90
N ALA A 182 -0.65 -14.65 -6.21
CA ALA A 182 -0.26 -15.67 -7.17
C ALA A 182 1.22 -16.03 -7.05
N LEU A 183 2.11 -15.02 -6.97
CA LEU A 183 3.55 -15.25 -6.80
C LEU A 183 3.86 -15.90 -5.44
N LEU A 184 3.23 -15.45 -4.36
CA LEU A 184 3.44 -15.98 -3.01
C LEU A 184 3.12 -17.48 -2.93
N LEU A 185 2.05 -17.91 -3.60
CA LEU A 185 1.61 -19.31 -3.58
C LEU A 185 2.37 -20.18 -4.59
N ILE A 186 2.56 -19.68 -5.82
CA ILE A 186 3.08 -20.49 -6.93
C ILE A 186 4.61 -20.57 -6.91
N TYR A 187 5.30 -19.50 -6.52
CA TYR A 187 6.75 -19.43 -6.63
C TYR A 187 7.49 -20.44 -5.72
N PRO A 188 7.16 -20.60 -4.42
CA PRO A 188 7.82 -21.59 -3.58
C PRO A 188 7.61 -23.02 -4.08
N PHE A 189 6.39 -23.32 -4.56
CA PHE A 189 6.08 -24.61 -5.15
C PHE A 189 6.90 -24.88 -6.42
N LEU A 190 7.04 -23.89 -7.30
CA LEU A 190 7.85 -24.00 -8.51
C LEU A 190 9.33 -24.23 -8.18
N VAL A 191 9.90 -23.50 -7.21
CA VAL A 191 11.29 -23.70 -6.78
C VAL A 191 11.49 -25.12 -6.26
N LEU A 192 10.55 -25.64 -5.46
CA LEU A 192 10.59 -27.00 -4.95
C LEU A 192 10.55 -28.03 -6.09
N VAL A 193 9.60 -27.91 -7.02
CA VAL A 193 9.45 -28.83 -8.15
C VAL A 193 10.71 -28.84 -9.02
N VAL A 194 11.25 -27.66 -9.35
CA VAL A 194 12.48 -27.55 -10.16
C VAL A 194 13.66 -28.20 -9.45
N THR A 195 13.82 -27.94 -8.15
CA THR A 195 14.91 -28.50 -7.33
C THR A 195 14.82 -30.04 -7.27
N VAL A 196 13.67 -30.57 -6.87
CA VAL A 196 13.44 -32.02 -6.73
C VAL A 196 13.62 -32.72 -8.08
N THR A 197 13.02 -32.20 -9.14
CA THR A 197 13.14 -32.78 -10.49
C THR A 197 14.60 -32.81 -10.96
N THR A 198 15.37 -31.75 -10.68
CA THR A 198 16.80 -31.70 -11.06
C THR A 198 17.62 -32.73 -10.29
N VAL A 199 17.38 -32.87 -8.98
CA VAL A 199 18.06 -33.88 -8.15
C VAL A 199 17.72 -35.29 -8.64
N LEU A 200 16.45 -35.57 -8.95
CA LEU A 200 16.02 -36.88 -9.44
C LEU A 200 16.62 -37.25 -10.80
N ILE A 201 16.69 -36.29 -11.73
CA ILE A 201 17.24 -36.54 -13.08
C ILE A 201 18.75 -36.75 -13.04
N THR A 202 19.47 -35.97 -12.22
CA THR A 202 20.94 -35.98 -12.19
C THR A 202 21.52 -36.98 -11.20
N GLY A 203 20.73 -37.41 -10.20
CA GLY A 203 21.19 -38.23 -9.08
C GLY A 203 22.16 -37.52 -8.13
N ASN A 204 22.43 -36.22 -8.32
CA ASN A 204 23.45 -35.49 -7.57
C ASN A 204 22.82 -34.63 -6.44
N PRO A 205 23.17 -34.86 -5.17
CA PRO A 205 22.60 -34.12 -4.05
C PRO A 205 22.98 -32.63 -4.01
N LEU A 206 24.04 -32.20 -4.72
CA LEU A 206 24.44 -30.79 -4.77
C LEU A 206 23.34 -29.88 -5.34
N TYR A 207 22.43 -30.41 -6.16
CA TYR A 207 21.34 -29.61 -6.73
C TYR A 207 20.28 -29.19 -5.72
N TRP A 208 20.28 -29.71 -4.49
CA TRP A 208 19.47 -29.16 -3.40
C TRP A 208 19.78 -27.68 -3.12
N LEU A 209 20.99 -27.21 -3.46
CA LEU A 209 21.35 -25.79 -3.39
C LEU A 209 20.47 -24.89 -4.27
N LEU A 210 19.85 -25.42 -5.33
CA LEU A 210 18.92 -24.67 -6.19
C LEU A 210 17.75 -24.08 -5.42
N PHE A 211 17.32 -24.73 -4.32
CA PHE A 211 16.26 -24.24 -3.46
C PHE A 211 16.57 -22.84 -2.90
N PHE A 212 17.85 -22.55 -2.63
CA PHE A 212 18.30 -21.25 -2.14
C PHE A 212 18.80 -20.33 -3.27
N LEU A 213 19.47 -20.90 -4.28
CA LEU A 213 20.04 -20.13 -5.39
C LEU A 213 18.96 -19.50 -6.28
N LEU A 214 17.83 -20.17 -6.52
CA LEU A 214 16.75 -19.62 -7.34
C LEU A 214 16.13 -18.36 -6.71
N PRO A 215 15.66 -18.37 -5.43
CA PRO A 215 15.24 -17.16 -4.74
C PRO A 215 16.33 -16.08 -4.66
N PHE A 216 17.59 -16.47 -4.48
CA PHE A 216 18.71 -15.54 -4.45
C PHE A 216 18.87 -14.79 -5.78
N THR A 217 18.79 -15.49 -6.92
CA THR A 217 18.88 -14.84 -8.25
C THR A 217 17.68 -13.92 -8.53
N ALA A 218 16.47 -14.28 -8.09
CA ALA A 218 15.31 -13.40 -8.16
C ALA A 218 15.47 -12.14 -7.30
N TRP A 219 16.01 -12.30 -6.08
CA TRP A 219 16.33 -11.19 -5.18
C TRP A 219 17.42 -10.29 -5.77
N ALA A 220 18.48 -10.87 -6.35
CA ALA A 220 19.57 -10.14 -7.00
C ALA A 220 19.04 -9.28 -8.16
N TYR A 221 18.16 -9.81 -9.00
CA TYR A 221 17.50 -9.05 -10.05
C TYR A 221 16.66 -7.88 -9.52
N ARG A 222 15.84 -8.12 -8.47
CA ARG A 222 15.08 -7.06 -7.81
C ARG A 222 15.99 -5.96 -7.27
N LYS A 223 17.10 -6.33 -6.62
CA LYS A 223 18.07 -5.38 -6.06
C LYS A 223 18.79 -4.60 -7.15
N TYR A 224 19.25 -5.25 -8.21
CA TYR A 224 19.85 -4.62 -9.38
C TYR A 224 18.95 -3.55 -10.00
N LYS A 225 17.64 -3.84 -10.13
CA LYS A 225 16.66 -2.88 -10.66
C LYS A 225 16.33 -1.74 -9.68
N SER A 226 16.55 -1.97 -8.38
CA SER A 226 16.26 -0.99 -7.32
C SER A 226 17.45 -0.09 -6.99
N ALA A 227 18.68 -0.57 -7.23
CA ALA A 227 19.96 0.09 -7.00
C ALA A 227 20.28 1.10 -8.10
#